data_AF-A0A972M6T0-F1
#
_entry.id   AF-A0A972M6T0-F1
#
_cell.length_a   1.000
_cell.length_b   1.000
_cell.length_c   1.000
_cell.angle_alpha   90.00
_cell.angle_beta   90.00
_cell.angle_gamma   90.00
#
_symmetry.space_group_name_H-M   'P 1'
#
loop_
_entity.id
_entity.type
_entity.pdbx_description
1 polymer ?
#
loop_
_entity_poly.entity_id
_entity_poly.type
_entity_poly.pdbx_seq_one_letter_code
_entity_poly.pdbx_strand_id
1 'polypeptide(L)'
;MSGKTTQTQRLILAVVAFLMGLFLMLVAPFRTLDNLNPCLKALIEVWQVAEPDGVWDTPVPILTVTFHVWMALFVFAGAILVVIAKDIYKGKPWARPLALMLLALPAVGGLSFVIPWMVLVVRQPGGGKNPNAGTAPGMIIMVLGLIAYFLMLLLEKADWKTKLAQVVLFGWLGVTAGMVYMNAQHGVRYFLHNPSAPYFDPKYSHPELFLGGYVLYASTALFIFAIGLLAARHISGWYVGVIASVMTTIIMLLVFIDRQQAGAPGAVEWLRGALISLFLFVLLLIPAIWKRILGDVEVF
;
A
#
# COMPACT_ATOMS: atom_id res chain seq x y z
N MET A 1 -13.67 13.44 14.96
CA MET A 1 -13.69 14.79 14.33
C MET A 1 -13.67 15.84 15.42
N SER A 2 -12.79 16.83 15.31
CA SER A 2 -12.85 17.98 16.23
C SER A 2 -14.20 18.71 16.05
N GLY A 3 -14.88 19.06 17.16
CA GLY A 3 -16.13 19.82 17.14
C GLY A 3 -16.03 21.20 16.45
N LYS A 4 -14.82 21.61 16.06
CA LYS A 4 -14.49 22.87 15.40
C LYS A 4 -14.57 22.82 13.86
N THR A 5 -14.79 21.65 13.25
CA THR A 5 -14.96 21.49 11.79
C THR A 5 -16.34 21.98 11.36
N THR A 6 -16.42 22.87 10.36
CA THR A 6 -17.67 23.53 9.93
C THR A 6 -18.63 22.57 9.21
N GLN A 7 -19.91 22.93 9.11
CA GLN A 7 -20.90 22.14 8.38
C GLN A 7 -20.55 22.02 6.88
N THR A 8 -20.07 23.09 6.26
CA THR A 8 -19.60 23.08 4.86
C THR A 8 -18.45 22.10 4.65
N GLN A 9 -17.47 22.08 5.57
CA GLN A 9 -16.35 21.12 5.49
C GLN A 9 -16.85 19.67 5.60
N ARG A 10 -17.77 19.40 6.54
CA ARG A 10 -18.36 18.05 6.69
C ARG A 10 -19.16 17.63 5.47
N LEU A 11 -19.86 18.57 4.82
CA LEU A 11 -20.57 18.33 3.57
C LEU A 11 -19.60 17.93 2.45
N ILE A 12 -18.52 18.69 2.26
CA ILE A 12 -17.48 18.38 1.27
C ILE A 12 -16.90 16.98 1.53
N LEU A 13 -16.55 16.66 2.78
CA LEU A 13 -16.01 15.36 3.15
C LEU A 13 -17.00 14.21 2.90
N ALA A 14 -18.28 14.41 3.18
CA ALA A 14 -19.32 13.43 2.90
C ALA A 14 -19.50 13.20 1.39
N VAL A 15 -19.49 14.27 0.58
CA VAL A 15 -19.55 14.18 -0.88
C VAL A 15 -18.33 13.46 -1.44
N VAL A 16 -17.13 13.77 -0.95
CA VAL A 16 -15.89 13.08 -1.35
C VAL A 16 -15.98 11.60 -1.02
N ALA A 17 -16.40 11.23 0.19
CA ALA A 17 -16.56 9.83 0.57
C ALA A 17 -17.60 9.11 -0.30
N PHE A 18 -18.73 9.75 -0.57
CA PHE A 18 -19.80 9.20 -1.41
C PHE A 18 -19.33 8.97 -2.85
N LEU A 19 -18.77 9.99 -3.50
CA LEU A 19 -18.31 9.91 -4.89
C LEU A 19 -17.16 8.92 -5.04
N MET A 20 -16.20 8.94 -4.12
CA MET A 20 -15.10 7.99 -4.14
C MET A 20 -15.62 6.56 -3.89
N GLY A 21 -16.61 6.40 -3.02
CA GLY A 21 -17.23 5.10 -2.77
C GLY A 21 -17.90 4.53 -4.02
N LEU A 22 -18.63 5.35 -4.78
CA LEU A 22 -19.19 4.95 -6.08
C LEU A 22 -18.09 4.60 -7.09
N PHE A 23 -17.04 5.42 -7.19
CA PHE A 23 -15.91 5.13 -8.07
C PHE A 23 -15.23 3.79 -7.75
N LEU A 24 -14.99 3.50 -6.46
CA LEU A 24 -14.35 2.25 -6.03
C LEU A 24 -15.19 1.01 -6.31
N MET A 25 -16.52 1.12 -6.28
CA MET A 25 -17.41 0.00 -6.59
C MET A 25 -17.60 -0.19 -8.10
N LEU A 26 -17.76 0.91 -8.83
CA LEU A 26 -18.30 0.87 -10.21
C LEU A 26 -17.24 1.05 -11.29
N VAL A 27 -16.08 1.63 -10.98
CA VAL A 27 -15.06 1.99 -11.97
C VAL A 27 -13.72 1.33 -11.66
N ALA A 28 -13.27 1.38 -10.41
CA ALA A 28 -11.96 0.84 -10.02
C ALA A 28 -11.77 -0.65 -10.39
N PRO A 29 -12.75 -1.56 -10.22
CA PRO A 29 -12.57 -2.97 -10.57
C PRO A 29 -12.25 -3.19 -12.05
N PHE A 30 -12.92 -2.45 -12.93
CA PHE A 30 -12.68 -2.51 -14.38
C PHE A 30 -11.32 -1.94 -14.74
N ARG A 31 -10.91 -0.83 -14.11
CA ARG A 31 -9.56 -0.27 -14.30
C ARG A 31 -8.45 -1.19 -13.80
N THR A 32 -8.72 -1.97 -12.75
CA THR A 32 -7.79 -3.01 -12.30
C THR A 32 -7.64 -4.12 -13.34
N LEU A 33 -8.73 -4.55 -13.99
CA LEU A 33 -8.66 -5.55 -15.07
C LEU A 33 -7.98 -5.01 -16.34
N ASP A 34 -8.26 -3.75 -16.71
CA ASP A 34 -7.58 -3.03 -17.79
C ASP A 34 -6.05 -2.99 -17.56
N ASN A 35 -5.62 -3.00 -16.31
CA ASN A 35 -4.20 -3.05 -15.94
C ASN A 35 -3.66 -4.49 -15.86
N LEU A 36 -4.44 -5.44 -15.31
CA LEU A 36 -4.03 -6.84 -15.13
C LEU A 36 -3.80 -7.54 -16.47
N ASN A 37 -4.74 -7.41 -17.41
CA ASN A 37 -4.72 -8.19 -18.65
C ASN A 37 -3.46 -7.90 -19.48
N PRO A 38 -3.03 -6.64 -19.70
CA PRO A 38 -1.77 -6.36 -20.39
C PRO A 38 -0.54 -6.85 -19.62
N CYS A 39 -0.56 -6.79 -18.27
CA CYS A 39 0.54 -7.31 -17.46
C CYS A 39 0.67 -8.83 -17.62
N LEU A 40 -0.42 -9.58 -17.53
CA LEU A 40 -0.42 -11.03 -17.71
C LEU A 40 -0.03 -11.42 -19.14
N LYS A 41 -0.56 -10.69 -20.13
CA LYS A 41 -0.20 -10.90 -21.54
C LYS A 41 1.30 -10.69 -21.76
N ALA A 42 1.86 -9.58 -21.27
CA ALA A 42 3.30 -9.34 -21.36
C ALA A 42 4.09 -10.44 -20.63
N LEU A 43 3.63 -10.87 -19.46
CA LEU A 43 4.33 -11.89 -18.68
C LEU A 43 4.38 -13.24 -19.43
N ILE A 44 3.25 -13.70 -19.97
CA ILE A 44 3.12 -15.01 -20.64
C ILE A 44 3.70 -14.99 -22.05
N GLU A 45 3.37 -13.98 -22.85
CA GLU A 45 3.72 -13.96 -24.28
C GLU A 45 5.09 -13.35 -24.55
N VAL A 46 5.67 -12.61 -23.60
CA VAL A 46 6.96 -11.91 -23.79
C VAL A 46 8.01 -12.40 -22.80
N TRP A 47 7.75 -12.29 -21.49
CA TRP A 47 8.79 -12.57 -20.48
C TRP A 47 9.10 -14.06 -20.33
N GLN A 48 8.10 -14.93 -20.23
CA GLN A 48 8.30 -16.38 -20.17
C GLN A 48 8.96 -16.94 -21.44
N VAL A 49 8.68 -16.33 -22.60
CA VAL A 49 9.30 -16.73 -23.87
C VAL A 49 10.76 -16.28 -23.94
N ALA A 50 11.06 -15.07 -23.48
CA ALA A 50 12.42 -14.52 -23.48
C ALA A 50 13.32 -15.17 -22.41
N GLU A 51 12.75 -15.55 -21.28
CA GLU A 51 13.45 -16.14 -20.12
C GLU A 51 12.72 -17.43 -19.70
N PRO A 52 12.99 -18.57 -20.38
CA PRO A 52 12.26 -19.83 -20.19
C PRO A 52 12.73 -20.65 -18.98
N ASP A 53 13.42 -20.03 -18.03
CA ASP A 53 13.94 -20.66 -16.81
C ASP A 53 12.87 -20.85 -15.71
N GLY A 54 11.63 -20.45 -15.99
CA GLY A 54 10.49 -20.53 -15.07
C GLY A 54 10.44 -19.41 -14.03
N VAL A 55 11.36 -18.43 -14.05
CA VAL A 55 11.36 -17.30 -13.10
C VAL A 55 10.14 -16.39 -13.25
N TRP A 56 9.49 -16.44 -14.42
CA TRP A 56 8.28 -15.71 -14.76
C TRP A 56 7.00 -16.56 -14.68
N ASP A 57 7.06 -17.80 -14.20
CA ASP A 57 5.85 -18.62 -14.00
C ASP A 57 5.14 -18.26 -12.70
N THR A 58 5.91 -18.04 -11.63
CA THR A 58 5.35 -17.73 -10.30
C THR A 58 4.62 -16.38 -10.20
N PRO A 59 4.99 -15.30 -10.94
CA PRO A 59 4.21 -14.07 -10.94
C PRO A 59 2.80 -14.19 -11.52
N VAL A 60 2.51 -15.12 -12.45
CA VAL A 60 1.17 -15.28 -13.06
C VAL A 60 0.08 -15.43 -11.98
N PRO A 61 0.14 -16.47 -11.11
CA PRO A 61 -0.86 -16.64 -10.07
C PRO A 61 -0.79 -15.54 -9.01
N ILE A 62 0.40 -15.02 -8.68
CA ILE A 62 0.55 -13.96 -7.67
C ILE A 62 -0.17 -12.69 -8.11
N LEU A 63 0.10 -12.19 -9.33
CA LEU A 63 -0.56 -10.99 -9.85
C LEU A 63 -2.07 -11.20 -10.00
N THR A 64 -2.46 -12.37 -10.50
CA THR A 64 -3.88 -12.73 -10.63
C THR A 64 -4.58 -12.63 -9.27
N VAL A 65 -4.12 -13.35 -8.25
CA VAL A 65 -4.76 -13.34 -6.93
C VAL A 65 -4.73 -11.95 -6.30
N THR A 66 -3.58 -11.29 -6.29
CA THR A 66 -3.41 -10.00 -5.61
C THR A 66 -4.26 -8.88 -6.22
N PHE A 67 -4.39 -8.83 -7.55
CA PHE A 67 -5.27 -7.85 -8.21
C PHE A 67 -6.74 -8.09 -7.86
N HIS A 68 -7.19 -9.34 -7.86
CA HIS A 68 -8.58 -9.67 -7.49
C HIS A 68 -8.87 -9.40 -6.01
N VAL A 69 -7.89 -9.60 -5.11
CA VAL A 69 -8.01 -9.21 -3.70
C VAL A 69 -8.19 -7.69 -3.59
N TRP A 70 -7.39 -6.89 -4.29
CA TRP A 70 -7.59 -5.43 -4.30
C TRP A 70 -8.94 -5.01 -4.87
N MET A 71 -9.41 -5.65 -5.94
CA MET A 71 -10.75 -5.40 -6.49
C MET A 71 -11.83 -5.64 -5.44
N ALA A 72 -11.78 -6.76 -4.72
CA ALA A 72 -12.72 -7.06 -3.64
C ALA A 72 -12.64 -6.01 -2.53
N LEU A 73 -11.43 -5.64 -2.10
CA LEU A 73 -11.22 -4.59 -1.09
C LEU A 73 -11.78 -3.24 -1.54
N PHE A 74 -11.66 -2.85 -2.81
CA PHE A 74 -12.25 -1.62 -3.32
C PHE A 74 -13.77 -1.65 -3.28
N VAL A 75 -14.40 -2.76 -3.67
CA VAL A 75 -15.86 -2.88 -3.64
C VAL A 75 -16.37 -2.74 -2.20
N PHE A 76 -15.78 -3.44 -1.24
CA PHE A 76 -16.17 -3.32 0.17
C PHE A 76 -15.87 -1.93 0.73
N ALA A 77 -14.70 -1.38 0.47
CA ALA A 77 -14.34 -0.04 0.92
C ALA A 77 -15.27 1.02 0.35
N GLY A 78 -15.63 0.90 -0.92
CA GLY A 78 -16.53 1.82 -1.60
C GLY A 78 -17.95 1.76 -1.03
N ALA A 79 -18.47 0.56 -0.78
CA ALA A 79 -19.77 0.36 -0.16
C ALA A 79 -19.80 1.00 1.25
N ILE A 80 -18.77 0.75 2.06
CA ILE A 80 -18.68 1.34 3.41
C ILE A 80 -18.61 2.87 3.32
N LEU A 81 -17.77 3.44 2.43
CA LEU A 81 -17.65 4.89 2.24
C LEU A 81 -18.98 5.55 1.89
N VAL A 82 -19.78 4.94 1.01
CA VAL A 82 -21.14 5.41 0.68
C VAL A 82 -22.04 5.40 1.91
N VAL A 83 -22.05 4.30 2.68
CA VAL A 83 -22.89 4.16 3.88
C VAL A 83 -22.53 5.17 4.96
N ILE A 84 -21.24 5.40 5.20
CA ILE A 84 -20.76 6.29 6.27
C ILE A 84 -20.73 7.76 5.86
N ALA A 85 -20.95 8.11 4.59
CA ALA A 85 -20.98 9.49 4.13
C ALA A 85 -21.96 10.36 4.95
N LYS A 86 -23.14 9.82 5.28
CA LYS A 86 -24.12 10.48 6.16
C LYS A 86 -23.57 10.75 7.57
N ASP A 87 -22.76 9.83 8.09
CA ASP A 87 -22.19 9.92 9.43
C ASP A 87 -21.00 10.88 9.48
N ILE A 88 -20.25 10.99 8.37
CA ILE A 88 -19.27 12.06 8.14
C ILE A 88 -19.96 13.43 8.15
N TYR A 89 -21.08 13.57 7.42
CA TYR A 89 -21.84 14.82 7.40
C TYR A 89 -22.35 15.22 8.80
N LYS A 90 -22.89 14.24 9.55
CA LYS A 90 -23.32 14.41 10.95
C LYS A 90 -22.17 14.69 11.92
N GLY A 91 -20.91 14.57 11.49
CA GLY A 91 -19.74 14.83 12.32
C GLY A 91 -19.45 13.73 13.33
N LYS A 92 -19.90 12.48 13.12
CA LYS A 92 -19.65 11.38 14.05
C LYS A 92 -18.14 11.12 14.18
N PRO A 93 -17.60 10.97 15.39
CA PRO A 93 -16.15 10.97 15.61
C PRO A 93 -15.42 9.80 14.95
N TRP A 94 -16.06 8.64 14.82
CA TRP A 94 -15.50 7.40 14.26
C TRP A 94 -15.51 7.37 12.71
N ALA A 95 -16.42 8.12 12.07
CA ALA A 95 -16.68 7.97 10.63
C ALA A 95 -15.51 8.44 9.77
N ARG A 96 -14.89 9.57 10.12
CA ARG A 96 -13.73 10.08 9.38
C ARG A 96 -12.47 9.21 9.52
N PRO A 97 -12.07 8.75 10.72
CA PRO A 97 -10.97 7.80 10.85
C PRO A 97 -11.15 6.54 10.00
N LEU A 98 -12.37 5.98 9.99
CA LEU A 98 -12.70 4.85 9.12
C LEU A 98 -12.57 5.24 7.65
N ALA A 99 -13.07 6.40 7.24
CA ALA A 99 -12.94 6.87 5.87
C ALA A 99 -11.47 7.03 5.44
N LEU A 100 -10.59 7.56 6.31
CA LEU A 100 -9.15 7.67 6.04
C LEU A 100 -8.51 6.30 5.83
N MET A 101 -8.82 5.33 6.68
CA MET A 101 -8.35 3.95 6.52
C MET A 101 -8.78 3.37 5.16
N LEU A 102 -10.04 3.54 4.80
CA LEU A 102 -10.58 3.01 3.54
C LEU A 102 -10.02 3.73 2.30
N LEU A 103 -9.80 5.05 2.39
CA LEU A 103 -9.22 5.86 1.31
C LEU A 103 -7.72 5.60 1.11
N ALA A 104 -7.04 4.97 2.08
CA ALA A 104 -5.66 4.50 1.87
C ALA A 104 -5.60 3.33 0.89
N LEU A 105 -6.64 2.49 0.81
CA LEU A 105 -6.68 1.31 -0.07
C LEU A 105 -6.45 1.66 -1.55
N PRO A 106 -7.17 2.61 -2.19
CA PRO A 106 -6.90 2.96 -3.58
C PRO A 106 -5.52 3.55 -3.83
N ALA A 107 -4.91 4.23 -2.85
CA ALA A 107 -3.55 4.72 -2.99
C ALA A 107 -2.53 3.55 -2.99
N VAL A 108 -2.64 2.64 -2.02
CA VAL A 108 -1.75 1.47 -1.89
C VAL A 108 -1.98 0.48 -3.04
N GLY A 109 -3.23 0.12 -3.31
CA GLY A 109 -3.61 -0.76 -4.42
C GLY A 109 -3.35 -0.14 -5.79
N GLY A 110 -3.57 1.17 -5.95
CA GLY A 110 -3.23 1.87 -7.20
C GLY A 110 -1.74 1.79 -7.51
N LEU A 111 -0.87 2.02 -6.51
CA LEU A 111 0.57 1.83 -6.66
C LEU A 111 0.92 0.37 -7.00
N SER A 112 0.21 -0.59 -6.39
CA SER A 112 0.43 -2.01 -6.63
C SER A 112 0.11 -2.46 -8.06
N PHE A 113 -0.66 -1.68 -8.80
CA PHE A 113 -0.93 -1.89 -10.21
C PHE A 113 0.06 -1.18 -11.13
N VAL A 114 0.53 0.01 -10.71
CA VAL A 114 1.47 0.82 -11.50
C VAL A 114 2.83 0.13 -11.61
N ILE A 115 3.33 -0.51 -10.55
CA ILE A 115 4.66 -1.16 -10.62
C ILE A 115 4.69 -2.35 -11.60
N PRO A 116 3.78 -3.33 -11.56
CA PRO A 116 3.73 -4.38 -12.57
C PRO A 116 3.63 -3.83 -13.99
N TRP A 117 2.89 -2.73 -14.21
CA TRP A 117 2.87 -2.06 -15.51
C TRP A 117 4.25 -1.54 -15.92
N MET A 118 4.94 -0.84 -15.02
CA MET A 118 6.29 -0.31 -15.28
C MET A 118 7.31 -1.43 -15.55
N VAL A 119 7.17 -2.57 -14.88
CA VAL A 119 8.12 -3.68 -14.99
C VAL A 119 7.83 -4.57 -16.19
N LEU A 120 6.54 -4.81 -16.51
CA LEU A 120 6.16 -5.84 -17.49
C LEU A 120 5.74 -5.25 -18.83
N VAL A 121 5.07 -4.09 -18.82
CA VAL A 121 4.49 -3.49 -20.03
C VAL A 121 5.38 -2.39 -20.58
N VAL A 122 5.95 -1.55 -19.71
CA VAL A 122 6.84 -0.43 -20.11
C VAL A 122 8.23 -0.92 -20.43
N ARG A 123 8.76 -1.91 -19.72
CA ARG A 123 10.07 -2.50 -20.02
C ARG A 123 9.93 -3.66 -21.00
N GLN A 124 10.99 -3.87 -21.77
CA GLN A 124 11.18 -5.04 -22.62
C GLN A 124 12.26 -5.95 -22.03
N PRO A 125 12.23 -7.26 -22.34
CA PRO A 125 13.37 -8.14 -22.09
C PRO A 125 14.65 -7.53 -22.66
N GLY A 126 15.75 -7.62 -21.92
CA GLY A 126 17.03 -7.00 -22.29
C GLY A 126 17.15 -5.50 -21.98
N GLY A 127 16.17 -4.86 -21.33
CA GLY A 127 16.31 -3.53 -20.73
C GLY A 127 15.82 -2.34 -21.56
N GLY A 128 15.21 -2.59 -22.73
CA GLY A 128 14.57 -1.57 -23.55
C GLY A 128 13.27 -1.02 -22.95
N LYS A 129 12.76 0.09 -23.51
CA LYS A 129 11.43 0.62 -23.20
C LYS A 129 10.47 0.37 -24.37
N ASN A 130 9.28 -0.12 -24.06
CA ASN A 130 8.18 -0.24 -25.00
C ASN A 130 7.56 1.15 -25.27
N PRO A 131 7.71 1.72 -26.48
CA PRO A 131 7.20 3.05 -26.79
C PRO A 131 5.66 3.13 -26.78
N ASN A 132 4.99 1.98 -26.95
CA ASN A 132 3.53 1.89 -27.03
C ASN A 132 2.88 1.59 -25.67
N ALA A 133 3.65 1.59 -24.59
CA ALA A 133 3.17 1.18 -23.27
C ALA A 133 2.13 2.14 -22.67
N GLY A 134 2.11 3.43 -23.05
CA GLY A 134 1.17 4.39 -22.48
C GLY A 134 1.22 4.51 -20.95
N THR A 135 0.13 4.99 -20.34
CA THR A 135 -0.01 5.11 -18.89
C THR A 135 -0.70 3.90 -18.29
N ALA A 136 -0.28 3.49 -17.09
CA ALA A 136 -0.91 2.41 -16.35
C ALA A 136 -2.38 2.75 -16.05
N PRO A 137 -3.37 1.95 -16.48
CA PRO A 137 -4.77 2.19 -16.15
C PRO A 137 -5.03 2.29 -14.64
N GLY A 138 -4.26 1.56 -13.82
CA GLY A 138 -4.34 1.64 -12.36
C GLY A 138 -3.92 2.99 -11.77
N MET A 139 -3.21 3.84 -12.52
CA MET A 139 -2.74 5.15 -12.06
C MET A 139 -3.90 6.08 -11.67
N ILE A 140 -5.04 6.01 -12.35
CA ILE A 140 -6.22 6.82 -12.03
C ILE A 140 -6.78 6.46 -10.64
N ILE A 141 -6.74 5.18 -10.27
CA ILE A 141 -7.18 4.69 -8.95
C ILE A 141 -6.29 5.31 -7.87
N MET A 142 -4.97 5.28 -8.08
CA MET A 142 -3.99 5.85 -7.16
C MET A 142 -4.19 7.36 -6.97
N VAL A 143 -4.27 8.11 -8.07
CA VAL A 143 -4.35 9.58 -8.04
C VAL A 143 -5.66 10.04 -7.39
N LEU A 144 -6.80 9.49 -7.80
CA LEU A 144 -8.08 9.84 -7.18
C LEU A 144 -8.15 9.42 -5.71
N GLY A 145 -7.59 8.25 -5.37
CA GLY A 145 -7.43 7.80 -4.00
C GLY A 145 -6.62 8.77 -3.15
N LEU A 146 -5.46 9.22 -3.63
CA LEU A 146 -4.61 10.19 -2.93
C LEU A 146 -5.30 11.54 -2.76
N ILE A 147 -5.97 12.05 -3.80
CA ILE A 147 -6.73 13.31 -3.72
C ILE A 147 -7.80 13.20 -2.64
N ALA A 148 -8.64 12.15 -2.68
CA ALA A 148 -9.69 11.93 -1.70
C ALA A 148 -9.12 11.75 -0.27
N TYR A 149 -8.03 11.00 -0.13
CA TYR A 149 -7.33 10.77 1.13
C TYR A 149 -6.83 12.08 1.75
N PHE A 150 -6.11 12.90 0.98
CA PHE A 150 -5.58 14.17 1.49
C PHE A 150 -6.66 15.22 1.70
N LEU A 151 -7.75 15.23 0.92
CA LEU A 151 -8.93 16.04 1.24
C LEU A 151 -9.54 15.62 2.59
N MET A 152 -9.72 14.31 2.81
CA MET A 152 -10.22 13.76 4.07
C MET A 152 -9.30 14.10 5.24
N LEU A 153 -7.99 14.08 5.03
CA LEU A 153 -6.99 14.39 6.06
C LEU A 153 -6.97 15.89 6.37
N LEU A 154 -6.85 16.74 5.36
CA LEU A 154 -6.50 18.16 5.52
C LEU A 154 -7.68 19.09 5.74
N LEU A 155 -8.92 18.68 5.43
CA LEU A 155 -10.09 19.54 5.66
C LEU A 155 -10.53 19.61 7.13
N GLU A 156 -10.00 18.76 8.01
CA GLU A 156 -10.21 18.93 9.44
C GLU A 156 -9.55 20.22 9.94
N LYS A 157 -10.26 20.93 10.83
CA LYS A 157 -9.72 22.15 11.44
C LYS A 157 -8.64 21.79 12.46
N ALA A 158 -7.41 22.20 12.16
CA ALA A 158 -6.23 22.08 13.00
C ALA A 158 -5.26 23.22 12.67
N ASP A 159 -4.33 23.53 13.58
CA ASP A 159 -3.24 24.47 13.31
C ASP A 159 -2.26 23.89 12.27
N TRP A 160 -1.51 24.78 11.62
CA TRP A 160 -0.65 24.39 10.50
C TRP A 160 0.43 23.36 10.87
N LYS A 161 0.95 23.41 12.12
CA LYS A 161 1.97 22.44 12.58
C LYS A 161 1.35 21.04 12.73
N THR A 162 0.11 20.97 13.21
CA THR A 162 -0.64 19.71 13.27
C THR A 162 -0.96 19.17 11.88
N LYS A 163 -1.35 20.04 10.92
CA LYS A 163 -1.54 19.61 9.52
C LYS A 163 -0.24 19.09 8.89
N LEU A 164 0.89 19.75 9.14
CA LEU A 164 2.18 19.29 8.67
C LEU A 164 2.54 17.92 9.26
N ALA A 165 2.39 17.76 10.59
CA ALA A 165 2.61 16.48 11.26
C ALA A 165 1.70 15.38 10.69
N GLN A 166 0.44 15.70 10.39
CA GLN A 166 -0.49 14.78 9.74
C GLN A 166 -0.01 14.39 8.34
N VAL A 167 0.30 15.35 7.47
CA VAL A 167 0.76 15.06 6.09
C VAL A 167 2.00 14.19 6.11
N VAL A 168 2.99 14.53 6.95
CA VAL A 168 4.22 13.76 7.08
C VAL A 168 3.91 12.35 7.56
N LEU A 169 3.27 12.18 8.72
CA LEU A 169 3.08 10.84 9.28
C LEU A 169 2.13 9.97 8.44
N PHE A 170 0.96 10.49 8.08
CA PHE A 170 -0.03 9.73 7.30
C PHE A 170 0.42 9.50 5.86
N GLY A 171 1.20 10.42 5.30
CA GLY A 171 1.84 10.23 4.00
C GLY A 171 2.86 9.10 4.05
N TRP A 172 3.76 9.10 5.04
CA TRP A 172 4.77 8.05 5.19
C TRP A 172 4.18 6.69 5.53
N LEU A 173 3.12 6.62 6.34
CA LEU A 173 2.38 5.37 6.54
C LEU A 173 1.88 4.78 5.22
N GLY A 174 1.29 5.60 4.35
CA GLY A 174 0.81 5.17 3.04
C GLY A 174 1.92 4.78 2.07
N VAL A 175 3.00 5.57 2.01
CA VAL A 175 4.18 5.27 1.17
C VAL A 175 4.83 3.96 1.59
N THR A 176 5.05 3.78 2.90
CA THR A 176 5.64 2.54 3.42
C THR A 176 4.72 1.35 3.18
N ALA A 177 3.40 1.48 3.37
CA ALA A 177 2.45 0.41 3.04
C ALA A 177 2.53 -0.01 1.56
N GLY A 178 2.55 0.94 0.64
CA GLY A 178 2.68 0.68 -0.80
C GLY A 178 3.99 -0.01 -1.16
N MET A 179 5.12 0.47 -0.63
CA MET A 179 6.43 -0.12 -0.84
C MET A 179 6.48 -1.56 -0.30
N VAL A 180 6.09 -1.75 0.96
CA VAL A 180 6.13 -3.03 1.65
C VAL A 180 5.26 -4.08 0.93
N TYR A 181 4.11 -3.68 0.41
CA TYR A 181 3.26 -4.57 -0.38
C TYR A 181 3.93 -5.03 -1.68
N MET A 182 4.69 -4.15 -2.35
CA MET A 182 5.44 -4.50 -3.56
C MET A 182 6.56 -5.48 -3.27
N ASN A 183 7.29 -5.26 -2.19
CA ASN A 183 8.29 -6.22 -1.74
C ASN A 183 7.65 -7.55 -1.33
N ALA A 184 6.45 -7.54 -0.74
CA ALA A 184 5.71 -8.76 -0.43
C ALA A 184 5.47 -9.63 -1.68
N GLN A 185 5.08 -9.02 -2.80
CA GLN A 185 4.93 -9.74 -4.08
C GLN A 185 6.26 -10.36 -4.54
N HIS A 186 7.36 -9.60 -4.47
CA HIS A 186 8.69 -10.10 -4.81
C HIS A 186 9.15 -11.23 -3.89
N GLY A 187 8.93 -11.12 -2.58
CA GLY A 187 9.27 -12.14 -1.61
C GLY A 187 8.55 -13.46 -1.87
N VAL A 188 7.23 -13.41 -2.10
CA VAL A 188 6.45 -14.61 -2.48
C VAL A 188 6.92 -15.18 -3.81
N ARG A 189 7.16 -14.33 -4.82
CA ARG A 189 7.68 -14.78 -6.13
C ARG A 189 8.96 -15.59 -5.97
N TYR A 190 9.94 -15.06 -5.24
CA TYR A 190 11.23 -15.71 -5.05
C TYR A 190 11.12 -16.94 -4.16
N PHE A 191 10.31 -16.89 -3.11
CA PHE A 191 10.08 -18.04 -2.22
C PHE A 191 9.46 -19.23 -2.95
N LEU A 192 8.53 -18.97 -3.88
CA LEU A 192 7.85 -20.00 -4.68
C LEU A 192 8.64 -20.44 -5.91
N HIS A 193 9.59 -19.63 -6.38
CA HIS A 193 10.45 -20.00 -7.50
C HIS A 193 11.52 -20.98 -7.01
N ASN A 194 11.14 -22.26 -7.00
CA ASN A 194 11.95 -23.35 -6.48
C ASN A 194 11.93 -24.53 -7.45
N PRO A 195 13.08 -24.98 -7.98
CA PRO A 195 13.17 -26.17 -8.83
C PRO A 195 12.67 -27.46 -8.17
N SER A 196 12.65 -27.51 -6.83
CA SER A 196 12.19 -28.65 -6.03
C SER A 196 10.68 -28.64 -5.76
N ALA A 197 9.91 -27.72 -6.35
CA ALA A 197 8.45 -27.66 -6.18
C ALA A 197 7.79 -29.03 -6.48
N PRO A 198 6.80 -29.48 -5.67
CA PRO A 198 6.09 -28.72 -4.64
C PRO A 198 6.78 -28.67 -3.26
N TYR A 199 8.01 -29.17 -3.11
CA TYR A 199 8.74 -29.15 -1.84
C TYR A 199 9.50 -27.83 -1.64
N PHE A 200 9.50 -27.34 -0.40
CA PHE A 200 10.20 -26.11 -0.02
C PHE A 200 11.62 -26.42 0.45
N ASP A 201 12.49 -26.68 -0.51
CA ASP A 201 13.93 -26.84 -0.25
C ASP A 201 14.53 -25.52 0.29
N PRO A 202 15.13 -25.52 1.51
CA PRO A 202 15.74 -24.33 2.10
C PRO A 202 16.89 -23.73 1.28
N LYS A 203 17.40 -24.43 0.26
CA LYS A 203 18.38 -23.90 -0.70
C LYS A 203 17.81 -22.84 -1.65
N TYR A 204 16.48 -22.86 -1.87
CA TYR A 204 15.82 -21.94 -2.80
C TYR A 204 14.68 -21.16 -2.13
N SER A 205 13.98 -21.79 -1.18
CA SER A 205 12.87 -21.22 -0.43
C SER A 205 13.32 -20.79 0.98
N HIS A 206 14.17 -19.77 1.03
CA HIS A 206 14.78 -19.32 2.29
C HIS A 206 13.71 -18.72 3.24
N PRO A 207 13.83 -18.92 4.57
CA PRO A 207 12.92 -18.32 5.55
C PRO A 207 12.78 -16.80 5.41
N GLU A 208 13.86 -16.10 5.06
CA GLU A 208 13.88 -14.66 4.83
C GLU A 208 12.93 -14.26 3.71
N LEU A 209 12.84 -15.04 2.63
CA LEU A 209 11.92 -14.79 1.51
C LEU A 209 10.46 -15.06 1.90
N PHE A 210 10.21 -16.04 2.77
CA PHE A 210 8.88 -16.24 3.36
C PHE A 210 8.46 -15.01 4.17
N LEU A 211 9.34 -14.51 5.05
CA LEU A 211 9.10 -13.30 5.83
C LEU A 211 8.92 -12.08 4.91
N GLY A 212 9.81 -11.95 3.93
CA GLY A 212 9.80 -10.93 2.88
C GLY A 212 8.58 -11.00 1.97
N GLY A 213 7.84 -12.10 1.97
CA GLY A 213 6.57 -12.26 1.27
C GLY A 213 5.38 -12.04 2.19
N TYR A 214 5.04 -13.06 2.97
CA TYR A 214 3.77 -13.15 3.69
C TYR A 214 3.68 -12.20 4.89
N VAL A 215 4.78 -11.99 5.61
CA VAL A 215 4.79 -11.07 6.77
C VAL A 215 4.76 -9.61 6.32
N LEU A 216 5.32 -9.30 5.14
CA LEU A 216 5.19 -7.97 4.55
C LEU A 216 3.75 -7.68 4.09
N TYR A 217 3.00 -8.67 3.59
CA TYR A 217 1.55 -8.48 3.34
C TYR A 217 0.79 -8.14 4.62
N ALA A 218 1.03 -8.88 5.70
CA ALA A 218 0.41 -8.59 7.00
C ALA A 218 0.80 -7.18 7.48
N SER A 219 2.06 -6.79 7.31
CA SER A 219 2.56 -5.46 7.68
C SER A 219 1.88 -4.34 6.89
N THR A 220 1.61 -4.56 5.59
CA THR A 220 0.82 -3.62 4.78
C THR A 220 -0.56 -3.37 5.38
N ALA A 221 -1.26 -4.43 5.78
CA ALA A 221 -2.56 -4.31 6.44
C ALA A 221 -2.43 -3.55 7.76
N LEU A 222 -1.41 -3.84 8.58
CA LEU A 222 -1.15 -3.13 9.83
C LEU A 222 -0.92 -1.63 9.62
N PHE A 223 -0.18 -1.21 8.58
CA PHE A 223 -0.03 0.23 8.28
C PHE A 223 -1.36 0.89 7.90
N ILE A 224 -2.20 0.21 7.12
CA ILE A 224 -3.55 0.70 6.79
C ILE A 224 -4.41 0.83 8.05
N PHE A 225 -4.37 -0.16 8.96
CA PHE A 225 -5.06 -0.06 10.24
C PHE A 225 -4.50 1.04 11.14
N ALA A 226 -3.17 1.23 11.18
CA ALA A 226 -2.53 2.30 11.92
C ALA A 226 -3.04 3.68 11.47
N ILE A 227 -3.26 3.90 10.16
CA ILE A 227 -3.89 5.12 9.65
C ILE A 227 -5.26 5.35 10.30
N GLY A 228 -6.14 4.35 10.29
CA GLY A 228 -7.47 4.46 10.89
C GLY A 228 -7.41 4.76 12.39
N LEU A 229 -6.60 4.00 13.13
CA LEU A 229 -6.47 4.11 14.59
C LEU A 229 -5.84 5.44 15.02
N LEU A 230 -4.77 5.88 14.34
CA LEU A 230 -4.14 7.18 14.61
C LEU A 230 -5.06 8.35 14.26
N ALA A 231 -5.83 8.25 13.17
CA ALA A 231 -6.82 9.28 12.83
C ALA A 231 -7.94 9.36 13.87
N ALA A 232 -8.26 8.26 14.54
CA ALA A 232 -9.16 8.19 15.68
C ALA A 232 -8.49 8.58 17.01
N ARG A 233 -7.20 8.92 16.99
CA ARG A 233 -6.36 9.26 18.16
C ARG A 233 -6.22 8.12 19.17
N HIS A 234 -6.31 6.88 18.72
CA HIS A 234 -6.05 5.73 19.57
C HIS A 234 -4.56 5.43 19.63
N ILE A 235 -4.04 5.27 20.85
CA ILE A 235 -2.66 4.88 21.10
C ILE A 235 -2.29 3.54 20.45
N SER A 236 -3.26 2.62 20.32
CA SER A 236 -3.07 1.36 19.63
C SER A 236 -2.59 1.56 18.18
N GLY A 237 -3.00 2.65 17.51
CA GLY A 237 -2.51 2.98 16.18
C GLY A 237 -1.02 3.27 16.12
N TRP A 238 -0.48 3.89 17.19
CA TRP A 238 0.95 4.14 17.32
C TRP A 238 1.72 2.84 17.52
N TYR A 239 1.28 1.98 18.46
CA TYR A 239 1.90 0.66 18.66
C TYR A 239 1.88 -0.19 17.40
N VAL A 240 0.74 -0.24 16.70
CA VAL A 240 0.62 -0.98 15.44
C VAL A 240 1.61 -0.44 14.39
N GLY A 241 1.70 0.89 14.25
CA GLY A 241 2.66 1.52 13.33
C GLY A 241 4.11 1.25 13.70
N VAL A 242 4.47 1.31 14.98
CA VAL A 242 5.83 1.03 15.49
C VAL A 242 6.19 -0.43 15.24
N ILE A 243 5.33 -1.36 15.62
CA ILE A 243 5.57 -2.80 15.43
C ILE A 243 5.74 -3.10 13.93
N ALA A 244 4.83 -2.61 13.08
CA ALA A 244 4.91 -2.82 11.64
C ALA A 244 6.19 -2.22 11.03
N SER A 245 6.59 -1.00 11.41
CA SER A 245 7.79 -0.34 10.89
C SER A 245 9.09 -1.03 11.34
N VAL A 246 9.17 -1.49 12.59
CA VAL A 246 10.32 -2.28 13.08
C VAL A 246 10.40 -3.61 12.35
N MET A 247 9.28 -4.36 12.29
CA MET A 247 9.25 -5.68 11.64
C MET A 247 9.65 -5.60 10.17
N THR A 248 9.08 -4.65 9.43
CA THR A 248 9.40 -4.46 8.01
C THR A 248 10.85 -4.04 7.79
N THR A 249 11.40 -3.20 8.65
CA THR A 249 12.83 -2.85 8.61
C THR A 249 13.71 -4.08 8.76
N ILE A 250 13.49 -4.89 9.81
CA ILE A 250 14.30 -6.07 10.09
C ILE A 250 14.17 -7.09 8.95
N ILE A 251 12.94 -7.43 8.56
CA ILE A 251 12.68 -8.41 7.51
C ILE A 251 13.34 -8.00 6.19
N MET A 252 13.19 -6.73 5.79
CA MET A 252 13.78 -6.26 4.53
C MET A 252 15.31 -6.22 4.57
N LEU A 253 15.93 -5.95 5.73
CA LEU A 253 17.38 -6.09 5.89
C LEU A 253 17.83 -7.55 5.78
N LEU A 254 17.10 -8.48 6.38
CA LEU A 254 17.40 -9.92 6.26
C LEU A 254 17.33 -10.38 4.80
N VAL A 255 16.27 -10.00 4.08
CA VAL A 255 16.14 -10.31 2.65
C VAL A 255 17.22 -9.61 1.84
N PHE A 256 17.57 -8.36 2.16
CA PHE A 256 18.68 -7.67 1.49
C PHE A 256 19.99 -8.45 1.63
N ILE A 257 20.35 -8.88 2.84
CA ILE A 257 21.57 -9.64 3.11
C ILE A 257 21.56 -10.95 2.31
N ASP A 258 20.46 -11.70 2.37
CA ASP A 258 20.26 -12.93 1.62
C ASP A 258 20.49 -12.73 0.11
N ARG A 259 19.76 -11.78 -0.49
CA ARG A 259 19.84 -11.49 -1.93
C ARG A 259 21.21 -10.96 -2.35
N GLN A 260 21.85 -10.16 -1.50
CA GLN A 260 23.19 -9.63 -1.74
C GLN A 260 24.24 -10.73 -1.74
N GLN A 261 24.18 -11.66 -0.78
CA GLN A 261 25.09 -12.80 -0.69
C GLN A 261 24.93 -13.76 -1.88
N ALA A 262 23.70 -13.94 -2.36
CA ALA A 262 23.40 -14.72 -3.55
C ALA A 262 23.78 -14.02 -4.87
N GLY A 263 24.33 -12.79 -4.83
CA GLY A 263 24.66 -12.00 -6.02
C GLY A 263 23.45 -11.65 -6.87
N ALA A 264 22.26 -11.62 -6.27
CA ALA A 264 21.02 -11.69 -7.00
C ALA A 264 20.48 -10.29 -7.34
N PRO A 265 19.86 -10.11 -8.53
CA PRO A 265 19.37 -8.81 -8.95
C PRO A 265 18.27 -8.29 -8.02
N GLY A 266 18.20 -6.97 -7.87
CA GLY A 266 17.19 -6.30 -7.06
C GLY A 266 17.45 -6.27 -5.55
N ALA A 267 18.60 -6.77 -5.05
CA ALA A 267 18.94 -6.70 -3.62
C ALA A 267 18.79 -5.27 -3.04
N VAL A 268 19.25 -4.26 -3.78
CA VAL A 268 19.18 -2.85 -3.37
C VAL A 268 17.75 -2.35 -3.14
N GLU A 269 16.73 -2.93 -3.78
CA GLU A 269 15.33 -2.55 -3.57
C GLU A 269 14.86 -2.91 -2.14
N TRP A 270 15.33 -4.04 -1.60
CA TRP A 270 15.08 -4.43 -0.22
C TRP A 270 15.74 -3.49 0.78
N LEU A 271 16.97 -3.05 0.51
CA LEU A 271 17.63 -2.03 1.34
C LEU A 271 16.86 -0.71 1.33
N ARG A 272 16.38 -0.25 0.16
CA ARG A 272 15.55 0.96 0.07
C ARG A 272 14.26 0.82 0.89
N GLY A 273 13.61 -0.34 0.80
CA GLY A 273 12.43 -0.66 1.61
C GLY A 273 12.71 -0.61 3.11
N ALA A 274 13.82 -1.19 3.54
CA ALA A 274 14.24 -1.16 4.93
C ALA A 274 14.48 0.27 5.42
N LEU A 275 15.15 1.11 4.62
CA LEU A 275 15.41 2.51 4.97
C LEU A 275 14.13 3.34 5.05
N ILE A 276 13.17 3.12 4.15
CA ILE A 276 11.84 3.76 4.19
C ILE A 276 11.09 3.36 5.46
N SER A 277 11.12 2.07 5.81
CA SER A 277 10.47 1.55 7.01
C SER A 277 11.13 2.06 8.29
N LEU A 278 12.47 2.13 8.31
CA LEU A 278 13.25 2.69 9.42
C LEU A 278 12.97 4.17 9.59
N PHE A 279 12.86 4.91 8.50
CA PHE A 279 12.52 6.33 8.54
C PHE A 279 11.14 6.55 9.16
N LEU A 280 10.13 5.75 8.78
CA LEU A 280 8.81 5.79 9.41
C LEU A 280 8.88 5.44 10.91
N PHE A 281 9.66 4.43 11.29
CA PHE A 281 9.89 4.09 12.70
C PHE A 281 10.43 5.30 13.47
N VAL A 282 11.50 5.94 12.96
CA VAL A 282 12.07 7.15 13.57
C VAL A 282 11.03 8.26 13.67
N LEU A 283 10.25 8.51 12.62
CA LEU A 283 9.17 9.51 12.64
C LEU A 283 8.15 9.24 13.76
N LEU A 284 7.77 7.98 13.98
CA LEU A 284 6.83 7.59 15.03
C LEU A 284 7.39 7.83 16.44
N LEU A 285 8.71 7.85 16.62
CA LEU A 285 9.35 8.14 17.90
C LEU A 285 9.43 9.63 18.23
N ILE A 286 9.25 10.53 17.26
CA ILE A 286 9.40 11.98 17.48
C ILE A 286 8.23 12.53 18.31
N PRO A 287 8.45 13.03 19.55
CA PRO A 287 7.38 13.51 20.42
C PRO A 287 6.59 14.68 19.84
N ALA A 288 7.26 15.55 19.09
CA ALA A 288 6.61 16.67 18.42
C ALA A 288 5.55 16.22 17.38
N ILE A 289 5.69 15.01 16.82
CA ILE A 289 4.75 14.43 15.86
C ILE A 289 3.63 13.72 16.60
N TRP A 290 3.95 12.71 17.42
CA TRP A 290 2.90 11.87 18.02
C TRP A 290 2.01 12.63 19.00
N LYS A 291 2.53 13.62 19.76
CA LYS A 291 1.70 14.48 20.64
C LYS A 291 0.65 15.28 19.85
N ARG A 292 0.95 15.67 18.61
CA ARG A 292 -0.01 16.39 17.75
C ARG A 292 -1.08 15.49 17.16
N ILE A 293 -0.75 14.22 16.95
CA ILE A 293 -1.67 13.23 16.38
C ILE A 293 -2.58 12.66 17.46
N LEU A 294 -2.01 12.26 18.60
CA LEU A 294 -2.72 11.60 19.70
C LEU A 294 -3.33 12.58 20.71
N GLY A 295 -2.83 13.82 20.80
CA GLY A 295 -3.24 14.79 21.82
C GLY A 295 -2.59 14.51 23.17
N ASP A 296 -3.34 14.64 24.27
CA ASP A 296 -2.86 14.52 25.65
C ASP A 296 -2.62 13.07 26.10
N VAL A 297 -2.63 12.11 25.18
CA VAL A 297 -2.32 10.71 25.47
C VAL A 297 -0.80 10.59 25.62
N GLU A 298 -0.33 10.35 26.83
CA GLU A 298 1.09 10.11 27.08
C GLU A 298 1.55 8.81 26.43
N VAL A 299 2.67 8.90 25.71
CA VAL A 299 3.38 7.78 25.11
C VAL A 299 4.80 7.85 25.66
N PHE A 300 5.06 7.04 26.68
CA PHE A 300 6.33 6.90 27.44
C PHE A 300 7.08 8.20 27.79
#